data_AF-A0A1J3HNP9-F1
#
_entry.id   AF-A0A1J3HNP9-F1
#
_cell.length_a   1.000
_cell.length_b   1.000
_cell.length_c   1.000
_cell.angle_alpha   90.00
_cell.angle_beta   90.00
_cell.angle_gamma   90.00
#
_symmetry.space_group_name_H-M   'P 1'
#
loop_
_entity.id
_entity.type
_entity.pdbx_description
1 polymer ?
#
loop_
_entity_poly.entity_id
_entity_poly.type
_entity_poly.pdbx_seq_one_letter_code
_entity_poly.pdbx_strand_id
1 'polypeptide(L)'
;MDVGALTPFLWAFEEREKLLEFYERVSGARMHASFIRPGGVAQDLPLGLCRDIDSFTQQFASRIDELEEMLTGNRIWKQRLVDIG
;
A
#
# COMPACT_ATOMS: atom_id res chain seq x y z
N MET A 1 13.85 4.33 3.02
CA MET A 1 14.16 5.24 4.14
C MET A 1 15.59 5.05 4.64
N ASP A 2 15.97 3.86 5.10
CA ASP A 2 17.28 3.64 5.75
C ASP A 2 18.49 3.79 4.81
N VAL A 3 18.29 3.60 3.50
CA VAL A 3 19.32 3.82 2.47
C VAL A 3 19.39 5.30 2.02
N GLY A 4 18.44 6.15 2.46
CA GLY A 4 18.40 7.59 2.18
C GLY A 4 17.32 8.05 1.20
N ALA A 5 16.59 7.13 0.55
CA ALA A 5 15.43 7.49 -0.28
C ALA A 5 14.20 7.78 0.61
N LEU A 6 13.83 9.06 0.73
CA LEU A 6 12.70 9.55 1.53
C LEU A 6 11.45 9.85 0.69
N THR A 7 11.61 10.33 -0.54
CA THR A 7 10.49 10.69 -1.42
C THR A 7 9.60 9.50 -1.78
N PRO A 8 10.14 8.33 -2.20
CA PRO A 8 9.33 7.15 -2.51
C PRO A 8 8.56 6.64 -1.29
N PHE A 9 9.12 6.85 -0.08
CA PHE A 9 8.46 6.48 1.16
C PHE A 9 7.21 7.33 1.41
N LEU A 10 7.28 8.66 1.23
CA LEU A 10 6.11 9.53 1.41
C LEU A 10 5.00 9.22 0.40
N TRP A 11 5.35 8.98 -0.86
CA TRP A 11 4.38 8.60 -1.89
C TRP A 11 3.69 7.27 -1.59
N ALA A 12 4.47 6.26 -1.15
CA ALA A 12 3.89 4.97 -0.75
C ALA A 12 3.00 5.09 0.50
N PHE A 13 3.29 6.02 1.41
CA PHE A 13 2.46 6.27 2.59
C PHE A 13 1.11 6.90 2.25
N GLU A 14 1.04 7.75 1.22
CA GLU A 14 -0.23 8.27 0.72
C GLU A 14 -1.13 7.13 0.21
N GLU A 15 -0.59 6.22 -0.61
CA GLU A 15 -1.35 5.06 -1.09
C GLU A 15 -1.73 4.11 0.06
N ARG A 16 -0.87 3.97 1.07
CA ARG A 16 -1.18 3.21 2.28
C ARG A 16 -2.34 3.82 3.07
N GLU A 17 -2.47 5.15 3.11
CA GLU A 17 -3.57 5.81 3.81
C GLU A 17 -4.93 5.49 3.16
N LYS A 18 -4.98 5.44 1.82
CA LYS A 18 -6.19 5.01 1.09
C LYS A 18 -6.59 3.58 1.44
N LEU A 19 -5.61 2.68 1.59
CA LEU A 19 -5.86 1.32 2.06
C LEU A 19 -6.38 1.28 3.51
N LEU A 20 -5.86 2.14 4.39
CA LEU A 20 -6.37 2.25 5.76
C LEU A 20 -7.80 2.78 5.83
N GLU A 21 -8.21 3.64 4.89
CA GLU A 21 -9.60 4.07 4.76
C GLU A 21 -10.52 2.87 4.45
N PHE A 22 -10.10 1.95 3.57
CA PHE A 22 -10.86 0.73 3.32
C PHE A 22 -10.98 -0.14 4.56
N TYR A 23 -9.90 -0.26 5.35
CA TYR A 23 -9.93 -0.99 6.62
C TYR A 23 -10.87 -0.34 7.64
N GLU A 24 -10.88 0.99 7.71
CA GLU A 24 -11.77 1.76 8.57
C GLU A 24 -13.24 1.56 8.16
N ARG A 25 -13.56 1.59 6.86
CA ARG A 25 -14.92 1.31 6.38
C ARG A 25 -15.39 -0.11 6.69
N VAL A 26 -14.48 -1.09 6.66
CA VAL A 26 -14.81 -2.51 6.87
C VAL A 26 -14.85 -2.89 8.35
N SER A 27 -14.11 -2.22 9.23
CA SER A 27 -13.96 -2.66 10.63
C SER A 27 -14.21 -1.58 11.68
N GLY A 28 -14.31 -0.32 11.27
CA GLY A 28 -14.36 0.85 12.17
C GLY A 28 -13.01 1.22 12.77
N ALA A 29 -11.95 0.46 12.50
CA ALA A 29 -10.59 0.71 12.99
C ALA A 29 -9.60 0.76 11.82
N ARG A 30 -8.62 1.65 11.92
CA ARG A 30 -7.66 1.88 10.82
C ARG A 30 -6.62 0.76 10.69
N MET A 31 -6.11 0.25 11.81
CA MET A 31 -5.07 -0.80 11.83
C MET A 31 -5.51 -2.10 12.52
N HIS A 32 -6.14 -2.02 13.68
CA HIS A 32 -6.53 -3.20 14.46
C HIS A 32 -7.97 -3.62 14.18
N ALA A 33 -8.21 -4.10 12.96
CA ALA A 33 -9.55 -4.37 12.43
C ALA A 33 -10.30 -5.52 13.13
N SER A 34 -9.62 -6.51 13.71
CA SER A 34 -10.24 -7.73 14.30
C SER A 34 -11.34 -8.35 13.41
N PHE A 35 -11.15 -8.23 12.09
CA PHE A 35 -12.15 -8.56 11.08
C PHE A 35 -12.23 -10.06 10.82
N ILE A 36 -11.07 -10.73 10.76
CA ILE A 36 -10.97 -12.17 10.60
C ILE A 36 -11.10 -12.82 11.97
N ARG A 37 -12.06 -13.73 12.13
CA ARG A 37 -12.34 -14.43 13.39
C ARG A 37 -12.48 -15.94 13.11
N PRO A 38 -12.19 -16.83 14.08
CA PRO A 38 -12.49 -18.26 13.92
C PRO A 38 -13.98 -18.45 13.59
N GLY A 39 -14.26 -19.04 12.42
CA GLY A 39 -15.63 -19.18 11.90
C GLY A 39 -16.00 -18.22 10.76
N GLY A 40 -15.12 -17.29 10.38
CA GLY A 40 -15.30 -16.48 9.16
C GLY A 40 -14.89 -15.02 9.34
N VAL A 41 -15.80 -14.12 8.97
CA VAL A 41 -15.62 -12.67 9.03
C VAL A 41 -16.54 -12.04 10.07
N ALA A 42 -16.12 -10.92 10.66
CA ALA A 42 -16.88 -10.21 11.68
C ALA A 42 -18.17 -9.57 11.14
N GLN A 43 -18.10 -9.03 9.92
CA GLN A 43 -19.22 -8.39 9.23
C GLN A 43 -19.06 -8.50 7.71
N ASP A 44 -20.15 -8.27 6.99
CA ASP A 44 -20.12 -8.21 5.53
C ASP A 44 -19.55 -6.88 5.03
N LEU A 45 -19.14 -6.84 3.77
CA LEU A 45 -18.56 -5.65 3.14
C LEU A 45 -19.63 -4.57 2.94
N PRO A 46 -19.32 -3.28 3.19
CA PRO A 46 -20.25 -2.21 2.89
C PRO A 46 -20.49 -2.09 1.37
N LEU A 47 -21.72 -1.74 1.00
CA LEU A 47 -22.11 -1.57 -0.40
C LEU A 47 -21.25 -0.50 -1.08
N GLY A 48 -20.67 -0.84 -2.24
CA GLY A 48 -19.84 0.07 -3.03
C GLY A 48 -18.34 -0.07 -2.82
N LEU A 49 -17.89 -0.71 -1.73
CA LEU A 49 -16.46 -0.85 -1.44
C LEU A 49 -15.68 -1.57 -2.53
N CYS A 50 -16.25 -2.62 -3.14
CA CYS A 50 -15.59 -3.34 -4.22
C CYS A 50 -15.31 -2.45 -5.45
N ARG A 51 -16.17 -1.46 -5.72
CA ARG A 51 -15.96 -0.51 -6.83
C ARG A 51 -14.85 0.48 -6.51
N ASP A 52 -14.80 0.94 -5.26
CA ASP A 52 -13.75 1.84 -4.80
C ASP A 52 -12.38 1.15 -4.80
N ILE A 53 -12.32 -0.12 -4.40
CA ILE A 53 -11.11 -0.94 -4.49
C ILE A 53 -10.68 -1.13 -5.94
N ASP A 54 -11.61 -1.40 -6.85
CA ASP A 54 -11.30 -1.55 -8.29
C ASP A 54 -10.70 -0.26 -8.87
N SER A 55 -11.32 0.89 -8.59
CA SER A 55 -10.81 2.21 -8.97
C SER A 55 -9.41 2.48 -8.40
N PHE A 56 -9.18 2.10 -7.14
CA PHE A 56 -7.87 2.21 -6.50
C PHE A 56 -6.83 1.33 -7.20
N THR A 57 -7.15 0.07 -7.51
CA THR A 57 -6.20 -0.83 -8.18
C THR A 57 -5.76 -0.35 -9.56
N GLN A 58 -6.66 0.31 -10.31
CA GLN A 58 -6.32 0.90 -11.60
C GLN A 58 -5.30 2.05 -11.47
N GLN A 59 -5.42 2.88 -10.42
CA GLN A 59 -4.49 3.98 -10.17
C GLN A 59 -3.17 3.49 -9.55
N PHE A 60 -3.24 2.48 -8.68
CA PHE A 60 -2.09 1.96 -7.95
C PHE A 60 -1.01 1.37 -8.86
N ALA A 61 -1.40 0.77 -10.00
CA ALA A 61 -0.45 0.29 -11.00
C ALA A 61 0.50 1.40 -11.47
N SER A 62 -0.04 2.55 -11.88
CA SER A 62 0.79 3.70 -12.31
C SER A 62 1.69 4.25 -11.19
N ARG A 63 1.25 4.18 -9.93
CA ARG A 63 2.07 4.59 -8.78
C ARG A 63 3.24 3.67 -8.52
N ILE A 64 3.07 2.36 -8.75
CA ILE A 64 4.17 1.41 -8.67
C ILE A 64 5.21 1.70 -9.74
N ASP A 65 4.77 1.97 -10.98
CA ASP A 65 5.68 2.29 -12.08
C ASP A 65 6.52 3.55 -11.79
N GLU A 66 5.91 4.60 -11.24
CA GLU A 66 6.62 5.82 -10.80
C GLU A 66 7.66 5.55 -9.70
N LEU A 67 7.34 4.65 -8.75
CA LEU A 67 8.28 4.24 -7.70
C LEU A 67 9.43 3.41 -8.28
N GLU A 68 9.14 2.54 -9.25
CA GLU A 68 10.14 1.72 -9.93
C GLU A 68 11.10 2.58 -10.76
N GLU A 69 10.59 3.55 -11.50
CA GLU A 69 11.39 4.48 -12.30
C GLU A 69 12.44 5.22 -11.43
N MET A 70 12.04 5.63 -10.22
CA MET A 70 12.90 6.35 -9.29
C MET A 70 13.97 5.47 -8.62
N LEU A 71 13.70 4.19 -8.41
CA LEU A 71 14.58 3.30 -7.62
C LEU A 71 15.35 2.30 -8.50
N THR A 72 14.67 1.59 -9.39
CA THR A 72 15.25 0.47 -10.14
C THR A 72 16.31 0.92 -11.12
N GLY A 73 16.18 2.11 -11.72
CA GLY A 73 17.20 2.70 -12.59
C GLY A 73 18.38 3.33 -11.85
N ASN A 74 18.24 3.60 -10.55
CA ASN A 74 19.17 4.45 -9.83
C ASN A 74 20.50 3.73 -9.52
N ARG A 75 21.61 4.31 -9.99
CA ARG A 75 22.95 3.77 -9.76
C ARG A 75 23.31 3.69 -8.27
N ILE A 76 22.96 4.70 -7.47
CA ILE A 76 23.25 4.71 -6.02
C ILE A 76 22.47 3.59 -5.34
N TRP A 77 21.22 3.37 -5.75
CA TRP A 77 20.38 2.29 -5.24
C TRP A 77 20.98 0.92 -5.55
N LYS A 78 21.38 0.67 -6.80
CA LYS A 78 22.04 -0.58 -7.19
C LYS A 78 23.37 -0.80 -6.46
N GLN A 79 24.21 0.22 -6.35
CA GLN A 79 25.49 0.13 -5.64
C GLN A 79 25.34 -0.23 -4.15
N ARG A 80 24.17 0.05 -3.55
CA ARG A 80 23.91 -0.18 -2.13
C ARG A 80 23.11 -1.46 -1.84
N LEU A 81 22.65 -2.16 -2.88
CA LEU A 81 21.81 -3.36 -2.73
C LEU A 81 22.27 -4.56 -3.58
N VAL A 82 23.00 -4.36 -4.67
CA VAL A 82 23.55 -5.46 -5.48
C VAL A 82 24.79 -6.02 -4.79
N ASP A 83 24.87 -7.35 -4.70
CA ASP A 83 25.95 -8.11 -4.05
C ASP A 83 26.10 -7.84 -2.54
N ILE A 84 24.99 -7.50 -1.87
CA ILE A 84 24.96 -7.21 -0.44
C ILE A 84 23.91 -8.11 0.23
N GLY A 85 24.37 -9.10 0.98
CA GLY A 85 23.55 -9.97 1.84
C GLY A 85 22.71 -10.99 1.10
#